data_AF-A0A0B6YC74-F1
#
_entry.id   AF-A0A0B6YC74-F1
#
_cell.length_a   1.000
_cell.length_b   1.000
_cell.length_c   1.000
_cell.angle_alpha   90.00
_cell.angle_beta   90.00
_cell.angle_gamma   90.00
#
_symmetry.space_group_name_H-M   'P 1'
#
loop_
_entity.id
_entity.type
_entity.pdbx_description
1 polymer ?
#
loop_
_entity_poly.entity_id
_entity_poly.type
_entity_poly.pdbx_seq_one_letter_code
_entity_poly.pdbx_strand_id
1 'polypeptide(L)'
;ILKNGHNLLMSLVGDSLLEPFWPTGSGCARGFLSAFDTAWMIRSWALGKTPLQALAERESIYTILSQTTPNYLNKNHNMFSID
;
A
#
# COMPACT_ATOMS: atom_id res chain seq x y z
N ILE A 1 3.30 -7.25 -15.28
CA ILE A 1 3.44 -7.36 -16.77
C ILE A 1 4.48 -8.43 -17.07
N LEU A 2 4.17 -9.44 -17.87
CA LEU A 2 5.15 -10.43 -18.34
C LEU A 2 5.65 -10.01 -19.74
N LYS A 3 6.96 -9.80 -19.90
CA LYS A 3 7.58 -9.50 -21.20
C LYS A 3 8.89 -10.28 -21.32
N ASN A 4 9.03 -11.06 -22.39
CA ASN A 4 10.21 -11.89 -22.65
C ASN A 4 10.58 -12.82 -21.47
N GLY A 5 9.58 -13.38 -20.77
CA GLY A 5 9.82 -14.22 -19.58
C GLY A 5 10.12 -13.45 -18.29
N HIS A 6 10.20 -12.12 -18.34
CA HIS A 6 10.44 -11.27 -17.16
C HIS A 6 9.15 -10.65 -16.64
N ASN A 7 8.90 -10.79 -15.34
CA ASN A 7 7.79 -10.14 -14.68
C ASN A 7 8.21 -8.77 -14.14
N LEU A 8 7.39 -7.76 -14.41
CA LEU A 8 7.45 -6.44 -13.80
C LEU A 8 6.27 -6.24 -12.84
N LEU A 9 6.58 -5.93 -11.59
CA LEU A 9 5.64 -5.46 -10.57
C LEU A 9 5.63 -3.92 -10.58
N MET A 10 4.44 -3.33 -10.53
CA MET A 10 4.25 -1.88 -10.57
C MET A 10 3.15 -1.50 -9.58
N SER A 11 3.30 -0.37 -8.90
CA SER A 11 2.30 0.18 -7.98
C SER A 11 2.38 1.70 -7.95
N LEU A 12 1.28 2.35 -7.56
CA LEU A 12 1.21 3.78 -7.30
C LEU A 12 1.28 4.03 -5.79
N VAL A 13 1.87 5.16 -5.41
CA VAL A 13 1.96 5.62 -4.02
C VAL A 13 1.70 7.12 -3.95
N GLY A 14 1.30 7.60 -2.77
CA GLY A 14 1.04 9.01 -2.52
C GLY A 14 -0.08 9.59 -3.40
N ASP A 15 0.07 10.85 -3.80
CA ASP A 15 -0.96 11.61 -4.51
C ASP A 15 -1.33 11.00 -5.87
N SER A 16 -0.39 10.31 -6.53
CA SER A 16 -0.67 9.57 -7.77
C SER A 16 -1.61 8.38 -7.59
N LEU A 17 -1.68 7.84 -6.37
CA LEU A 17 -2.59 6.76 -6.01
C LEU A 17 -3.93 7.30 -5.51
N LEU A 18 -3.89 8.28 -4.61
CA LEU A 18 -5.07 8.84 -3.97
C LEU A 18 -4.89 10.34 -3.76
N GLU A 19 -5.64 11.12 -4.52
CA GLU A 19 -5.63 12.58 -4.40
C GLU A 19 -6.12 13.02 -3.01
N PRO A 20 -5.32 13.80 -2.26
CA PRO A 20 -5.72 14.24 -0.94
C PRO A 20 -6.59 15.50 -1.00
N PHE A 21 -7.64 15.54 -0.17
CA PHE A 21 -8.34 16.80 0.11
C PHE A 21 -7.58 17.58 1.21
N TRP A 22 -6.81 18.59 0.80
CA TRP A 22 -5.86 19.30 1.67
C TRP A 22 -6.43 19.77 3.03
N PRO A 23 -7.67 20.30 3.12
CA PRO A 23 -8.24 20.73 4.40
C PRO A 23 -8.35 19.62 5.47
N THR A 24 -8.33 18.34 5.08
CA THR A 24 -8.36 17.22 6.04
C THR A 24 -6.99 16.87 6.62
N GLY A 25 -5.89 17.37 6.03
CA GLY A 25 -4.52 17.07 6.49
C GLY A 25 -4.10 15.59 6.36
N SER A 26 -4.84 14.77 5.60
CA SER A 26 -4.63 13.32 5.53
C SER A 26 -3.59 12.85 4.50
N GLY A 27 -3.15 13.73 3.60
CA GLY A 27 -2.32 13.36 2.45
C GLY A 27 -1.00 12.70 2.82
N CYS A 28 -0.22 13.30 3.71
CA CYS A 28 1.06 12.73 4.14
C CYS A 28 0.89 11.36 4.81
N ALA A 29 -0.09 11.23 5.72
CA ALA A 29 -0.35 9.98 6.42
C ALA A 29 -0.73 8.84 5.44
N ARG A 30 -1.69 9.10 4.53
CA ARG A 30 -2.12 8.12 3.52
C ARG A 30 -1.02 7.81 2.50
N GLY A 31 -0.18 8.80 2.16
CA GLY A 31 1.00 8.60 1.34
C GLY A 31 1.98 7.61 1.97
N PHE A 32 2.29 7.78 3.25
CA PHE A 32 3.16 6.87 3.99
C PHE A 32 2.56 5.47 4.11
N LEU A 33 1.27 5.35 4.45
CA LEU A 33 0.58 4.06 4.48
C LEU A 33 0.66 3.36 3.12
N SER A 34 0.39 4.06 2.02
CA SER A 34 0.50 3.49 0.67
C SER A 34 1.93 3.04 0.30
N ALA A 35 2.94 3.72 0.84
CA ALA A 35 4.34 3.33 0.65
C ALA A 35 4.68 2.06 1.44
N PHE A 36 4.18 1.93 2.67
CA PHE A 36 4.34 0.71 3.47
C PHE A 36 3.60 -0.48 2.86
N ASP A 37 2.36 -0.30 2.39
CA ASP A 37 1.60 -1.34 1.67
C ASP A 37 2.36 -1.82 0.41
N THR A 38 3.03 -0.90 -0.27
CA THR A 38 3.84 -1.22 -1.45
C THR A 38 5.12 -1.96 -1.07
N ALA A 39 5.77 -1.59 0.03
CA ALA A 39 6.92 -2.32 0.56
C ALA A 39 6.53 -3.75 0.98
N TRP A 40 5.36 -3.92 1.61
CA TRP A 40 4.80 -5.23 1.92
C TRP A 40 4.57 -6.07 0.66
N MET A 41 3.93 -5.49 -0.37
CA MET A 41 3.70 -6.16 -1.64
C MET A 41 5.01 -6.62 -2.30
N ILE A 42 6.06 -5.76 -2.29
CA ILE A 42 7.39 -6.10 -2.81
C ILE A 42 8.02 -7.24 -2.01
N ARG A 43 7.97 -7.20 -0.68
CA ARG A 43 8.47 -8.28 0.19
C ARG A 43 7.76 -9.60 -0.10
N SER A 44 6.44 -9.59 -0.14
CA SER A 44 5.62 -10.78 -0.41
C SER A 44 5.92 -11.37 -1.79
N TRP A 45 6.06 -10.53 -2.81
CA TRP A 45 6.48 -10.96 -4.15
C TRP A 45 7.86 -11.60 -4.14
N ALA A 46 8.85 -10.98 -3.48
CA ALA A 46 10.21 -11.50 -3.38
C ALA A 46 10.28 -12.85 -2.64
N LEU A 47 9.35 -13.10 -1.71
CA LEU A 47 9.20 -14.37 -1.00
C LEU A 47 8.42 -15.44 -1.78
N GLY A 48 8.08 -15.17 -3.05
CA GLY A 48 7.48 -16.16 -3.96
C GLY A 48 5.95 -16.13 -4.02
N LYS A 49 5.29 -15.11 -3.46
CA LYS A 49 3.85 -14.91 -3.66
C LYS A 49 3.57 -14.75 -5.15
N THR A 50 2.58 -15.48 -5.67
CA THR A 50 2.25 -15.41 -7.09
C THR A 50 1.76 -14.01 -7.48
N PRO A 51 1.87 -13.61 -8.76
CA PRO A 51 1.48 -12.26 -9.17
C PRO A 51 0.04 -11.89 -8.81
N LEU A 52 -0.90 -12.81 -9.01
CA LEU A 52 -2.31 -12.58 -8.70
C LEU A 52 -2.56 -12.49 -7.19
N GLN A 53 -1.87 -13.27 -6.36
CA GLN A 53 -2.00 -13.19 -4.91
C GLN A 53 -1.44 -11.87 -4.35
N ALA A 54 -0.31 -11.40 -4.90
CA ALA A 54 0.27 -10.11 -4.49
C ALA A 54 -0.66 -8.94 -4.84
N LEU A 55 -1.26 -8.97 -6.04
CA LEU A 55 -2.24 -7.97 -6.46
C LEU A 55 -3.52 -8.03 -5.62
N ALA A 56 -4.07 -9.21 -5.37
CA ALA A 56 -5.30 -9.37 -4.58
C ALA A 56 -5.14 -8.82 -3.16
N GLU A 57 -4.00 -9.09 -2.51
CA GLU A 57 -3.69 -8.52 -1.19
C GLU A 57 -3.53 -6.99 -1.26
N ARG A 58 -2.76 -6.48 -2.23
CA ARG A 58 -2.52 -5.04 -2.39
C ARG A 58 -3.82 -4.27 -2.60
N GLU A 59 -4.73 -4.80 -3.43
CA GLU A 59 -6.05 -4.22 -3.68
C GLU A 59 -6.95 -4.28 -2.44
N SER A 60 -6.94 -5.40 -1.71
CA SER A 60 -7.68 -5.52 -0.44
C SER A 60 -7.28 -4.43 0.55
N ILE A 61 -5.99 -4.17 0.70
CA ILE A 61 -5.49 -3.10 1.59
C ILE A 61 -5.83 -1.71 1.02
N TYR A 62 -5.72 -1.53 -0.30
CA TYR A 62 -6.08 -0.26 -0.95
C TYR A 62 -7.53 0.17 -0.68
N THR A 63 -8.47 -0.79 -0.63
CA THR A 63 -9.90 -0.48 -0.40
C THR A 63 -10.17 0.30 0.89
N ILE A 64 -9.35 0.13 1.92
CA ILE A 64 -9.53 0.80 3.22
C ILE A 64 -8.73 2.11 3.33
N LEU A 65 -7.78 2.38 2.43
CA LEU A 65 -6.86 3.53 2.53
C LEU A 65 -7.61 4.87 2.59
N SER A 66 -8.64 5.04 1.77
CA SER A 66 -9.45 6.27 1.70
C SER A 66 -10.30 6.52 2.96
N GLN A 67 -10.53 5.48 3.76
CA GLN A 67 -11.35 5.52 4.99
C GLN A 67 -10.50 5.60 6.26
N THR A 68 -9.16 5.55 6.13
CA THR A 68 -8.25 5.65 7.28
C THR A 68 -8.42 6.97 8.02
N THR A 69 -8.54 6.86 9.35
CA THR A 69 -8.51 7.98 10.30
C THR A 69 -7.66 7.57 11.50
N PRO A 70 -7.12 8.54 12.28
CA PRO A 70 -6.35 8.24 13.49
C PRO A 70 -7.08 7.36 14.51
N ASN A 71 -8.43 7.35 14.51
CA ASN A 71 -9.22 6.57 15.45
C ASN A 71 -9.33 5.08 15.09
N TYR A 72 -9.28 4.75 13.80
CA TYR A 72 -9.37 3.37 13.30
C TYR A 72 -8.01 2.69 13.14
N LEU A 73 -6.92 3.47 13.11
CA LEU A 73 -5.56 2.93 13.04
C LEU A 73 -5.12 2.37 14.40
N ASN A 74 -4.17 1.44 14.37
CA ASN A 74 -3.53 0.92 15.57
C ASN A 74 -2.88 2.07 16.36
N LYS A 75 -3.16 2.14 17.66
CA LYS A 75 -2.69 3.24 18.52
C LYS A 75 -1.28 3.01 19.08
N ASN A 76 -0.75 1.79 18.97
CA ASN A 76 0.60 1.48 19.42
C ASN A 76 1.61 1.72 18.29
N HIS A 77 2.02 2.98 18.15
CA HIS A 77 2.93 3.40 17.08
C HIS A 77 4.29 2.68 17.11
N ASN A 78 4.74 2.19 18.27
CA ASN A 78 6.00 1.45 18.40
C ASN A 78 5.95 0.07 17.74
N MET A 79 4.76 -0.45 17.45
CA MET A 79 4.57 -1.73 16.77
C MET A 79 4.34 -1.57 15.27
N PHE A 80 4.41 -0.35 14.73
CA PHE A 80 4.20 -0.15 13.29
C PHE A 80 5.35 -0.79 12.52
N SER A 81 4.97 -1.60 11.55
CA SER A 81 5.86 -2.27 10.61
C SER A 81 5.21 -2.20 9.22
N ILE A 82 5.83 -2.83 8.24
CA ILE A 82 5.22 -3.09 6.94
C ILE A 82 4.26 -4.30 6.97
N ASP A 83 4.06 -4.92 8.13
CA ASP A 83 3.10 -6.00 8.43
C ASP A 83 2.03 -5.43 9.36
#